data_AF-A0A2E1ASD1-F1
#
_entry.id   AF-A0A2E1ASD1-F1
#
_cell.length_a   1.000
_cell.length_b   1.000
_cell.length_c   1.000
_cell.angle_alpha   90.00
_cell.angle_beta   90.00
_cell.angle_gamma   90.00
#
_symmetry.space_group_name_H-M   'P 1'
#
loop_
_entity.id
_entity.type
_entity.pdbx_description
1 polymer ?
#
loop_
_entity_poly.entity_id
_entity_poly.type
_entity_poly.pdbx_seq_one_letter_code
_entity_poly.pdbx_strand_id
1 'polypeptide(L)'
;MKKYRFTKVKLMFLLTATLAITSCETEFENPNAATDTEVFTTREGIFAVAIGMQEVYSTNGVRYIVETPAITAREGGITTTYQNMIDLEDGGNIPNDNSNITGLWTTMLSVMGVAEDIVENANALELDAGTQSGLIAYAKLYHAMCIGSLAQNFEQVIVATSEDNPPFVDRIEGYNTAVDLLEEAISAIEANAISDEFESNILRGEIDLENTLYAMLARYNLYAGNYDAAITAASTVDQTSSSVFSYDSNNLNPIWNRVYYNDNPNFKPRDNFGLPDSFVFEEGDGRLDFYLIGLDEENINQLPIEDLAGFFDSDTESIPVYLPDEMNLIIAEANLRKTSPDTNAAIDALNLVLTDTDDIFGVNANVSPYSGANDVDAILNEIYKNRRAELFLTGNSLEDSRRFGRPEPTPTSGNYTEERNRNFYPYPVTERDNNTNTPDDPAI
;
A
#
# COMPACT_ATOMS: atom_id res chain seq x y z
N MET A 1 22.42 -72.06 -20.93
CA MET A 1 22.20 -70.67 -21.37
C MET A 1 21.13 -69.88 -20.59
N LYS A 2 20.10 -70.49 -19.96
CA LYS A 2 19.08 -69.74 -19.19
C LYS A 2 19.56 -69.09 -17.88
N LYS A 3 20.52 -69.69 -17.14
CA LYS A 3 21.02 -69.14 -15.86
C LYS A 3 21.83 -67.84 -16.02
N TYR A 4 22.58 -67.66 -17.11
CA TYR A 4 23.39 -66.45 -17.35
C TYR A 4 22.56 -65.21 -17.69
N ARG A 5 21.36 -65.37 -18.27
CA ARG A 5 20.45 -64.25 -18.57
C ARG A 5 19.77 -63.69 -17.33
N PHE A 6 19.43 -64.54 -16.36
CA PHE A 6 18.79 -64.12 -15.12
C PHE A 6 19.72 -63.28 -14.21
N THR A 7 21.02 -63.60 -14.17
CA THR A 7 21.99 -62.84 -13.38
C THR A 7 22.27 -61.46 -13.97
N LYS A 8 22.29 -61.33 -15.31
CA LYS A 8 22.47 -60.03 -15.98
C LYS A 8 21.27 -59.10 -15.78
N VAL A 9 20.03 -59.62 -15.82
CA VAL A 9 18.82 -58.81 -15.59
C VAL A 9 18.75 -58.32 -14.14
N LYS A 10 19.12 -59.15 -13.15
CA LYS A 10 19.19 -58.72 -11.75
C LYS A 10 20.29 -57.68 -11.49
N LEU A 11 21.46 -57.84 -12.12
CA LEU A 11 22.55 -56.87 -12.00
C LEU A 11 22.20 -55.53 -12.67
N MET A 12 21.48 -55.55 -13.80
CA MET A 12 20.99 -54.34 -14.45
C MET A 12 19.94 -53.64 -13.59
N PHE A 13 18.97 -54.37 -13.03
CA PHE A 13 17.95 -53.78 -12.14
C PHE A 13 18.53 -53.20 -10.85
N LEU A 14 19.59 -53.79 -10.30
CA LEU A 14 20.30 -53.27 -9.12
C LEU A 14 21.11 -52.00 -9.45
N LEU A 15 21.63 -51.89 -10.68
CA LEU A 15 22.37 -50.73 -11.15
C LEU A 15 21.44 -49.55 -11.52
N THR A 16 20.23 -49.83 -12.04
CA THR A 16 19.21 -48.77 -12.27
C THR A 16 18.53 -48.34 -10.97
N ALA A 17 18.38 -49.23 -9.99
CA ALA A 17 17.82 -48.87 -8.68
C ALA A 17 18.78 -48.04 -7.81
N THR A 18 20.10 -48.12 -8.04
CA THR A 18 21.10 -47.28 -7.36
C THR A 18 21.28 -45.91 -8.00
N LEU A 19 20.83 -45.72 -9.25
CA LEU A 19 20.80 -44.42 -9.93
C LEU A 19 19.49 -43.62 -9.68
N ALA A 20 18.52 -44.20 -8.98
CA ALA A 20 17.23 -43.56 -8.68
C ALA A 20 17.19 -42.87 -7.29
N ILE A 21 18.32 -42.81 -6.56
CA ILE A 21 18.40 -42.21 -5.21
C ILE A 21 19.41 -41.04 -5.17
N THR A 22 19.71 -40.43 -6.31
CA THR A 22 20.35 -39.11 -6.34
C THR A 22 19.33 -38.12 -6.86
N SER A 23 18.31 -37.81 -6.05
CA SER A 23 17.70 -36.49 -6.15
C SER A 23 18.84 -35.51 -5.92
N CYS A 24 19.13 -34.66 -6.90
CA CYS A 24 19.89 -33.46 -6.59
C CYS A 24 19.06 -32.74 -5.54
N GLU A 25 19.58 -32.56 -4.33
CA GLU A 25 19.08 -31.52 -3.44
C GLU A 25 19.21 -30.23 -4.22
N THR A 26 18.08 -29.65 -4.59
CA THR A 26 18.00 -28.31 -5.19
C THR A 26 17.96 -27.24 -4.11
N GLU A 27 17.76 -27.64 -2.86
CA GLU A 27 18.04 -26.82 -1.69
C GLU A 27 19.54 -26.87 -1.42
N PHE A 28 20.22 -25.84 -1.89
CA PHE A 28 21.55 -25.53 -1.40
C PHE A 28 21.35 -24.61 -0.20
N GLU A 29 21.62 -25.10 1.01
CA GLU A 29 21.77 -24.22 2.17
C GLU A 29 22.80 -23.15 1.80
N ASN A 30 22.38 -21.89 1.78
CA ASN A 30 23.31 -20.78 1.70
C ASN A 30 23.97 -20.66 3.07
N PRO A 31 25.25 -21.03 3.26
CA PRO A 31 25.88 -21.00 4.58
C PRO A 31 26.04 -19.59 5.16
N ASN A 32 25.68 -18.55 4.40
CA ASN A 32 25.65 -17.16 4.84
C ASN A 32 24.22 -16.59 5.01
N ALA A 33 23.17 -17.34 4.69
CA ALA A 33 21.79 -16.96 5.00
C ALA A 33 21.37 -17.67 6.29
N ALA A 34 20.74 -16.94 7.21
CA ALA A 34 20.14 -17.55 8.38
C ALA A 34 18.95 -18.43 7.94
N THR A 35 18.82 -19.62 8.52
CA THR A 35 17.68 -20.52 8.24
C THR A 35 16.41 -20.03 8.94
N ASP A 36 15.22 -20.37 8.43
CA ASP A 36 13.94 -20.04 9.09
C ASP A 36 13.91 -20.51 10.55
N THR A 37 14.53 -21.66 10.81
CA THR A 37 14.71 -22.19 12.17
C THR A 37 15.60 -21.31 13.03
N GLU A 38 16.68 -20.71 12.52
CA GLU A 38 17.56 -19.84 13.30
C GLU A 38 16.95 -18.45 13.54
N VAL A 39 16.15 -17.97 12.58
CA VAL A 39 15.61 -16.61 12.60
C VAL A 39 14.40 -16.50 13.52
N PHE A 40 13.46 -17.45 13.50
CA PHE A 40 12.23 -17.36 14.29
C PHE A 40 12.32 -18.00 15.68
N THR A 41 13.42 -18.71 16.00
CA THR A 41 13.61 -19.32 17.33
C THR A 41 14.42 -18.47 18.30
N THR A 42 14.87 -17.29 17.86
CA THR A 42 15.62 -16.36 18.70
C THR A 42 14.97 -14.99 18.73
N ARG A 43 15.16 -14.31 19.85
CA ARG A 43 14.71 -12.94 20.07
C ARG A 43 15.34 -11.97 19.07
N GLU A 44 16.65 -12.05 18.87
CA GLU A 44 17.37 -11.18 17.93
C GLU A 44 16.94 -11.45 16.48
N GLY A 45 16.68 -12.72 16.14
CA GLY A 45 16.20 -13.10 14.81
C GLY A 45 14.82 -12.54 14.50
N ILE A 46 13.83 -12.70 15.39
CA ILE A 46 12.48 -12.16 15.15
C ILE A 46 12.45 -10.63 15.11
N PHE A 47 13.33 -9.96 15.86
CA PHE A 47 13.50 -8.49 15.76
C PHE A 47 14.04 -8.09 14.38
N ALA A 48 15.06 -8.80 13.88
CA ALA A 48 15.61 -8.54 12.56
C ALA A 48 14.58 -8.77 11.45
N VAL A 49 13.71 -9.78 11.58
CA VAL A 49 12.60 -10.01 10.64
C VAL A 49 11.58 -8.89 10.69
N ALA A 50 11.16 -8.44 11.88
CA ALA A 50 10.21 -7.33 12.01
C ALA A 50 10.72 -6.05 11.34
N ILE A 51 12.01 -5.74 11.50
CA ILE A 51 12.67 -4.60 10.83
C ILE A 51 12.73 -4.82 9.31
N GLY A 52 13.13 -6.02 8.86
CA GLY A 52 13.19 -6.35 7.44
C GLY A 52 11.83 -6.32 6.75
N MET A 53 10.76 -6.71 7.44
CA MET A 53 9.37 -6.64 6.97
C MET A 53 8.98 -5.18 6.66
N GLN A 54 9.22 -4.27 7.62
CA GLN A 54 9.02 -2.83 7.41
C GLN A 54 9.87 -2.33 6.24
N GLU A 55 11.16 -2.69 6.19
CA GLU A 55 12.07 -2.23 5.15
C GLU A 55 11.54 -2.61 3.76
N VAL A 56 11.20 -3.89 3.53
CA VAL A 56 10.63 -4.36 2.27
C VAL A 56 9.32 -3.64 1.93
N TYR A 57 8.43 -3.45 2.91
CA TYR A 57 7.21 -2.68 2.67
C TYR A 57 7.53 -1.23 2.28
N SER A 58 8.44 -0.57 2.98
CA SER A 58 8.79 0.84 2.79
C SER A 58 9.54 1.13 1.49
N THR A 59 10.38 0.21 0.98
CA THR A 59 11.18 0.43 -0.24
C THR A 59 10.52 -0.16 -1.48
N ASN A 60 9.87 -1.32 -1.36
CA ASN A 60 9.27 -2.02 -2.49
C ASN A 60 7.76 -1.84 -2.51
N GLY A 61 7.11 -2.01 -1.36
CA GLY A 61 5.66 -1.86 -1.23
C GLY A 61 5.21 -0.46 -1.59
N VAL A 62 5.70 0.56 -0.87
CA VAL A 62 5.37 1.98 -1.09
C VAL A 62 5.61 2.38 -2.55
N ARG A 63 6.73 1.94 -3.16
CA ARG A 63 6.97 2.18 -4.59
C ARG A 63 5.78 1.75 -5.45
N TYR A 64 5.37 0.49 -5.34
CA TYR A 64 4.33 -0.06 -6.23
C TYR A 64 2.94 0.46 -5.86
N ILE A 65 2.65 0.64 -4.58
CA ILE A 65 1.39 1.20 -4.06
C ILE A 65 1.18 2.64 -4.54
N VAL A 66 2.25 3.42 -4.72
CA VAL A 66 2.16 4.79 -5.21
C VAL A 66 2.23 4.84 -6.74
N GLU A 67 3.31 4.33 -7.34
CA GLU A 67 3.60 4.48 -8.78
C GLU A 67 2.49 3.88 -9.65
N THR A 68 1.98 2.70 -9.29
CA THR A 68 1.02 1.97 -10.14
C THR A 68 -0.32 2.70 -10.26
N PRO A 69 -1.06 2.98 -9.16
CA PRO A 69 -2.32 3.73 -9.24
C PRO A 69 -2.13 5.19 -9.62
N ALA A 70 -1.00 5.83 -9.32
CA ALA A 70 -0.76 7.22 -9.72
C ALA A 70 -0.85 7.41 -11.25
N ILE A 71 -0.30 6.47 -12.03
CA ILE A 71 -0.39 6.51 -13.50
C ILE A 71 -1.82 6.21 -13.98
N THR A 72 -2.49 5.23 -13.37
CA THR A 72 -3.85 4.80 -13.74
C THR A 72 -4.91 5.86 -13.42
N ALA A 73 -4.78 6.58 -12.30
CA ALA A 73 -5.68 7.62 -11.81
C ALA A 73 -5.21 9.05 -12.12
N ARG A 74 -4.24 9.16 -13.05
CA ARG A 74 -3.71 10.40 -13.64
C ARG A 74 -3.01 11.35 -12.68
N GLU A 75 -2.64 10.94 -11.47
CA GLU A 75 -1.75 11.73 -10.59
C GLU A 75 -0.34 11.89 -11.18
N GLY A 76 0.12 10.88 -11.92
CA GLY A 76 1.40 10.89 -12.62
C GLY A 76 1.24 10.63 -14.12
N GLY A 77 2.18 11.17 -14.89
CA GLY A 77 2.35 10.91 -16.32
C GLY A 77 3.71 10.26 -16.59
N ILE A 78 3.76 9.25 -17.46
CA ILE A 78 5.00 8.52 -17.73
C ILE A 78 5.94 9.34 -18.61
N THR A 79 7.23 9.22 -18.36
CA THR A 79 8.29 9.95 -19.09
C THR A 79 9.25 9.01 -19.82
N THR A 80 9.03 7.70 -19.68
CA THR A 80 9.85 6.63 -20.30
C THR A 80 9.03 5.78 -21.24
N THR A 81 9.72 5.09 -22.15
CA THR A 81 9.11 4.14 -23.09
C THR A 81 9.19 2.69 -22.58
N TYR A 82 9.23 2.47 -21.27
CA TYR A 82 9.20 1.12 -20.71
C TYR A 82 7.79 0.54 -20.88
N GLN A 83 7.68 -0.67 -21.44
CA GLN A 83 6.39 -1.25 -21.85
C GLN A 83 5.40 -1.34 -20.68
N ASN A 84 5.85 -1.76 -19.51
CA ASN A 84 5.03 -1.82 -18.30
C ASN A 84 4.41 -0.47 -17.92
N MET A 85 5.15 0.64 -18.11
CA MET A 85 4.66 2.00 -17.84
C MET A 85 3.67 2.45 -18.92
N ILE A 86 3.97 2.15 -20.19
CA ILE A 86 3.07 2.42 -21.32
C ILE A 86 1.73 1.73 -21.10
N ASP A 87 1.73 0.43 -20.76
CA ASP A 87 0.49 -0.32 -20.55
C ASP A 87 -0.37 0.24 -19.39
N LEU A 88 0.30 0.81 -18.36
CA LEU A 88 -0.37 1.48 -17.25
C LEU A 88 -1.01 2.80 -17.68
N GLU A 89 -0.33 3.63 -18.47
CA GLU A 89 -0.86 4.94 -18.89
C GLU A 89 -1.90 4.84 -20.00
N ASP A 90 -1.68 3.91 -20.95
CA ASP A 90 -2.55 3.70 -22.10
C ASP A 90 -3.91 3.12 -21.69
N GLY A 91 -4.03 2.36 -20.61
CA GLY A 91 -5.33 1.77 -20.31
C GLY A 91 -5.68 0.59 -21.25
N GLY A 92 -6.92 0.11 -21.19
CA GLY A 92 -7.37 -1.03 -22.00
C GLY A 92 -7.01 -2.40 -21.41
N ASN A 93 -6.49 -3.33 -22.21
CA ASN A 93 -6.07 -4.65 -21.72
C ASN A 93 -4.59 -4.61 -21.28
N ILE A 94 -4.31 -4.57 -19.96
CA ILE A 94 -2.94 -4.76 -19.47
C ILE A 94 -2.60 -6.24 -19.56
N PRO A 95 -1.40 -6.61 -20.03
CA PRO A 95 -0.88 -7.95 -19.86
C PRO A 95 -0.79 -8.37 -18.38
N ASN A 96 -1.15 -9.62 -18.08
CA ASN A 96 -1.02 -10.21 -16.72
C ASN A 96 0.44 -10.32 -16.25
N ASP A 97 1.42 -10.12 -17.13
CA ASP A 97 2.86 -10.10 -16.81
C ASP A 97 3.43 -8.68 -16.65
N ASN A 98 2.58 -7.65 -16.56
CA ASN A 98 3.01 -6.29 -16.25
C ASN A 98 3.76 -6.26 -14.92
N SER A 99 5.00 -5.75 -14.95
CA SER A 99 5.92 -5.83 -13.83
C SER A 99 5.57 -4.92 -12.65
N ASN A 100 4.81 -3.84 -12.85
CA ASN A 100 4.33 -3.00 -11.74
C ASN A 100 3.24 -3.72 -10.96
N ILE A 101 2.27 -4.31 -11.66
CA ILE A 101 1.15 -5.03 -11.04
C ILE A 101 1.64 -6.31 -10.36
N THR A 102 2.53 -7.05 -11.04
CA THR A 102 3.18 -8.22 -10.45
C THR A 102 4.00 -7.84 -9.22
N GLY A 103 4.75 -6.72 -9.28
CA GLY A 103 5.52 -6.21 -8.16
C GLY A 103 4.66 -5.82 -6.97
N LEU A 104 3.53 -5.12 -7.20
CA LEU A 104 2.55 -4.78 -6.18
C LEU A 104 2.03 -6.05 -5.50
N TRP A 105 1.48 -6.98 -6.28
CA TRP A 105 0.87 -8.22 -5.77
C TRP A 105 1.87 -9.05 -4.95
N THR A 106 3.01 -9.38 -5.55
CA THR A 106 4.01 -10.28 -4.94
C THR A 106 4.66 -9.67 -3.71
N THR A 107 4.90 -8.35 -3.68
CA THR A 107 5.46 -7.69 -2.51
C THR A 107 4.48 -7.72 -1.34
N MET A 108 3.19 -7.44 -1.59
CA MET A 108 2.17 -7.49 -0.53
C MET A 108 2.02 -8.90 0.05
N LEU A 109 1.94 -9.94 -0.80
CA LEU A 109 1.87 -11.32 -0.32
C LEU A 109 3.13 -11.74 0.46
N SER A 110 4.31 -11.28 0.03
CA SER A 110 5.56 -11.58 0.74
C SER A 110 5.59 -10.95 2.13
N VAL A 111 5.19 -9.69 2.26
CA VAL A 111 5.12 -9.01 3.55
C VAL A 111 4.04 -9.62 4.45
N MET A 112 2.89 -10.03 3.88
CA MET A 112 1.86 -10.76 4.63
C MET A 112 2.38 -12.07 5.21
N GLY A 113 3.07 -12.90 4.41
CA GLY A 113 3.65 -14.16 4.90
C GLY A 113 4.63 -13.94 6.05
N VAL A 114 5.50 -12.93 5.94
CA VAL A 114 6.42 -12.58 7.02
C VAL A 114 5.68 -12.10 8.28
N ALA A 115 4.61 -11.33 8.12
CA ALA A 115 3.78 -10.90 9.25
C ALA A 115 3.11 -12.10 9.95
N GLU A 116 2.57 -13.04 9.18
CA GLU A 116 1.98 -14.29 9.69
C GLU A 116 3.01 -15.09 10.50
N ASP A 117 4.23 -15.25 9.96
CA ASP A 117 5.34 -15.94 10.64
C ASP A 117 5.76 -15.24 11.94
N ILE A 118 5.82 -13.90 11.97
CA ILE A 118 6.11 -13.15 13.20
C ILE A 118 5.03 -13.43 14.24
N VAL A 119 3.74 -13.37 13.87
CA VAL A 119 2.63 -13.61 14.82
C VAL A 119 2.67 -15.03 15.36
N GLU A 120 2.91 -16.04 14.52
CA GLU A 120 3.02 -17.44 14.94
C GLU A 120 4.18 -17.64 15.92
N ASN A 121 5.36 -17.13 15.57
CA ASN A 121 6.60 -17.42 16.32
C ASN A 121 6.80 -16.52 17.54
N ALA A 122 6.31 -15.28 17.54
CA ALA A 122 6.36 -14.41 18.72
C ALA A 122 5.63 -15.04 19.92
N ASN A 123 4.58 -15.82 19.66
CA ASN A 123 3.85 -16.56 20.69
C ASN A 123 4.58 -17.80 21.23
N ALA A 124 5.56 -18.32 20.48
CA ALA A 124 6.34 -19.49 20.86
C ALA A 124 7.62 -19.13 21.64
N LEU A 125 8.06 -17.87 21.57
CA LEU A 125 9.27 -17.38 22.24
C LEU A 125 9.00 -16.90 23.68
N GLU A 126 9.95 -17.12 24.58
CA GLU A 126 9.94 -16.49 25.90
C GLU A 126 10.44 -15.04 25.79
N LEU A 127 9.52 -14.10 25.63
CA LEU A 127 9.77 -12.66 25.54
C LEU A 127 9.13 -11.92 26.74
N ASP A 128 9.55 -10.67 26.96
CA ASP A 128 8.77 -9.77 27.80
C ASP A 128 7.37 -9.55 27.19
N ALA A 129 6.35 -9.44 28.03
CA ALA A 129 4.96 -9.38 27.56
C ALA A 129 4.70 -8.15 26.68
N GLY A 130 5.34 -7.02 26.96
CA GLY A 130 5.24 -5.81 26.14
C GLY A 130 6.02 -5.93 24.83
N THR A 131 7.12 -6.68 24.82
CA THR A 131 7.86 -6.98 23.59
C THR A 131 7.06 -7.91 22.68
N GLN A 132 6.43 -8.93 23.25
CA GLN A 132 5.59 -9.87 22.51
C GLN A 132 4.34 -9.19 21.92
N SER A 133 3.63 -8.38 22.72
CA SER A 133 2.46 -7.64 22.23
C SER A 133 2.82 -6.64 21.14
N GLY A 134 3.94 -5.92 21.29
CA GLY A 134 4.48 -5.02 20.27
C GLY A 134 4.75 -5.75 18.95
N LEU A 135 5.45 -6.89 18.98
CA LEU A 135 5.72 -7.69 17.78
C LEU A 135 4.43 -8.15 17.08
N ILE A 136 3.45 -8.65 17.85
CA ILE A 136 2.18 -9.12 17.30
C ILE A 136 1.41 -7.96 16.68
N ALA A 137 1.29 -6.83 17.38
CA ALA A 137 0.57 -5.67 16.88
C ALA A 137 1.24 -5.07 15.63
N TYR A 138 2.57 -5.03 15.60
CA TYR A 138 3.35 -4.56 14.46
C TYR A 138 3.17 -5.46 13.25
N ALA A 139 3.28 -6.78 13.40
CA ALA A 139 3.03 -7.71 12.32
C ALA A 139 1.61 -7.58 11.76
N LYS A 140 0.60 -7.52 12.63
CA LYS A 140 -0.81 -7.33 12.22
C LYS A 140 -1.05 -6.00 11.52
N LEU A 141 -0.36 -4.92 11.91
CA LEU A 141 -0.42 -3.64 11.20
C LEU A 141 0.02 -3.81 9.74
N TYR A 142 1.19 -4.39 9.47
CA TYR A 142 1.67 -4.57 8.10
C TYR A 142 0.82 -5.57 7.31
N HIS A 143 0.32 -6.63 7.95
CA HIS A 143 -0.62 -7.55 7.34
C HIS A 143 -1.88 -6.82 6.87
N ALA A 144 -2.50 -6.04 7.76
CA ALA A 144 -3.68 -5.22 7.43
C ALA A 144 -3.37 -4.21 6.32
N MET A 145 -2.21 -3.56 6.36
CA MET A 145 -1.78 -2.62 5.32
C MET A 145 -1.61 -3.27 3.95
N CYS A 146 -1.07 -4.49 3.91
CA CYS A 146 -0.95 -5.27 2.68
C CYS A 146 -2.32 -5.68 2.12
N ILE A 147 -3.23 -6.18 2.97
CA ILE A 147 -4.61 -6.51 2.55
C ILE A 147 -5.30 -5.26 2.02
N GLY A 148 -5.21 -4.14 2.74
CA GLY A 148 -5.79 -2.86 2.32
C GLY A 148 -5.25 -2.43 0.96
N SER A 149 -3.94 -2.48 0.76
CA SER A 149 -3.28 -2.13 -0.51
C SER A 149 -3.72 -3.03 -1.66
N LEU A 150 -3.87 -4.34 -1.43
CA LEU A 150 -4.42 -5.27 -2.43
C LEU A 150 -5.89 -4.93 -2.72
N ALA A 151 -6.71 -4.72 -1.69
CA ALA A 151 -8.13 -4.44 -1.85
C ALA A 151 -8.38 -3.13 -2.59
N GLN A 152 -7.50 -2.13 -2.45
CA GLN A 152 -7.53 -0.88 -3.22
C GLN A 152 -7.26 -1.08 -4.74
N ASN A 153 -6.68 -2.21 -5.14
CA ASN A 153 -6.14 -2.40 -6.49
C ASN A 153 -6.77 -3.59 -7.25
N PHE A 154 -7.39 -4.55 -6.54
CA PHE A 154 -8.03 -5.73 -7.12
C PHE A 154 -9.47 -5.90 -6.60
N GLU A 155 -10.34 -6.55 -7.39
CA GLU A 155 -11.74 -6.83 -6.99
C GLU A 155 -11.83 -7.89 -5.89
N GLN A 156 -10.92 -8.86 -5.93
CA GLN A 156 -10.82 -9.93 -4.95
C GLN A 156 -9.36 -10.10 -4.52
N VAL A 157 -9.16 -10.49 -3.27
CA VAL A 157 -7.84 -10.52 -2.64
C VAL A 157 -7.63 -11.76 -1.80
N ILE A 158 -6.37 -12.11 -1.61
CA ILE A 158 -5.95 -13.07 -0.59
C ILE A 158 -5.75 -12.30 0.72
N VAL A 159 -6.31 -12.83 1.81
CA VAL A 159 -6.18 -12.23 3.15
C VAL A 159 -5.27 -13.02 4.08
N ALA A 160 -4.94 -14.27 3.72
CA ALA A 160 -4.00 -15.10 4.44
C ALA A 160 -3.18 -15.93 3.46
N THR A 161 -1.87 -16.01 3.65
CA THR A 161 -1.00 -16.78 2.75
C THR A 161 -1.15 -18.29 2.97
N SER A 162 -0.89 -19.08 1.92
CA SER A 162 -0.97 -20.54 1.97
C SER A 162 -0.17 -21.15 0.82
N GLU A 163 0.49 -22.27 1.07
CA GLU A 163 1.10 -23.09 0.02
C GLU A 163 0.06 -23.87 -0.80
N ASP A 164 -1.17 -24.02 -0.28
CA ASP A 164 -2.25 -24.77 -0.92
C ASP A 164 -3.38 -23.84 -1.37
N ASN A 165 -3.21 -23.22 -2.54
CA ASN A 165 -4.23 -22.44 -3.26
C ASN A 165 -5.07 -21.54 -2.33
N PRO A 166 -4.49 -20.48 -1.73
CA PRO A 166 -5.22 -19.60 -0.82
C PRO A 166 -6.51 -19.07 -1.47
N PRO A 167 -7.64 -19.03 -0.73
CA PRO A 167 -8.89 -18.54 -1.27
C PRO A 167 -8.86 -17.02 -1.47
N PHE A 168 -9.65 -16.56 -2.44
CA PHE A 168 -9.91 -15.13 -2.67
C PHE A 168 -11.22 -14.73 -2.00
N VAL A 169 -11.23 -13.52 -1.43
CA VAL A 169 -12.42 -12.86 -0.90
C VAL A 169 -12.69 -11.55 -1.63
N ASP A 170 -13.92 -11.05 -1.60
CA ASP A 170 -14.24 -9.72 -2.13
C ASP A 170 -13.45 -8.63 -1.39
N ARG A 171 -13.04 -7.57 -2.09
CA ARG A 171 -12.28 -6.47 -1.49
C ARG A 171 -12.92 -5.84 -0.24
N ILE A 172 -14.25 -5.80 -0.12
CA ILE A 172 -14.91 -5.29 1.09
C ILE A 172 -14.74 -6.26 2.26
N GLU A 173 -14.76 -7.56 2.01
CA GLU A 173 -14.39 -8.57 3.01
C GLU A 173 -12.90 -8.48 3.35
N GLY A 174 -12.04 -8.17 2.37
CA GLY A 174 -10.64 -7.83 2.59
C GLY A 174 -10.45 -6.67 3.55
N TYR A 175 -11.13 -5.53 3.34
CA TYR A 175 -11.05 -4.40 4.27
C TYR A 175 -11.58 -4.73 5.66
N ASN A 176 -12.67 -5.48 5.79
CA ASN A 176 -13.15 -5.91 7.11
C ASN A 176 -12.14 -6.85 7.80
N THR A 177 -11.45 -7.72 7.06
CA THR A 177 -10.36 -8.54 7.60
C THR A 177 -9.19 -7.68 8.10
N ALA A 178 -8.83 -6.63 7.35
CA ALA A 178 -7.81 -5.67 7.80
C ALA A 178 -8.24 -4.92 9.06
N VAL A 179 -9.52 -4.53 9.17
CA VAL A 179 -10.10 -3.94 10.39
C VAL A 179 -9.98 -4.90 11.58
N ASP A 180 -10.37 -6.16 11.43
CA ASP A 180 -10.28 -7.17 12.50
C ASP A 180 -8.83 -7.34 13.00
N LEU A 181 -7.85 -7.41 12.09
CA LEU A 181 -6.43 -7.49 12.44
C LEU A 181 -5.95 -6.28 13.26
N LEU A 182 -6.40 -5.07 12.89
CA LEU A 182 -6.04 -3.83 13.59
C LEU A 182 -6.71 -3.74 14.96
N GLU A 183 -7.97 -4.14 15.10
CA GLU A 183 -8.65 -4.21 16.40
C GLU A 183 -7.99 -5.21 17.34
N GLU A 184 -7.57 -6.36 16.82
CA GLU A 184 -6.81 -7.35 17.59
C GLU A 184 -5.43 -6.84 17.99
N ALA A 185 -4.75 -6.07 17.13
CA ALA A 185 -3.47 -5.44 17.43
C ALA A 185 -3.58 -4.39 18.53
N ILE A 186 -4.58 -3.50 18.44
CA ILE A 186 -4.91 -2.50 19.47
C ILE A 186 -5.20 -3.21 20.80
N SER A 187 -6.06 -4.23 20.78
CA SER A 187 -6.38 -5.02 21.97
C SER A 187 -5.16 -5.66 22.61
N ALA A 188 -4.18 -6.10 21.81
CA ALA A 188 -2.94 -6.69 22.31
C ALA A 188 -2.06 -5.69 23.07
N ILE A 189 -1.89 -4.47 22.54
CA ILE A 189 -1.07 -3.42 23.19
C ILE A 189 -1.80 -2.76 24.37
N GLU A 190 -3.13 -2.71 24.37
CA GLU A 190 -3.91 -2.29 25.54
C GLU A 190 -3.78 -3.30 26.70
N ALA A 191 -3.78 -4.59 26.38
CA ALA A 191 -3.64 -5.65 27.38
C ALA A 191 -2.22 -5.72 27.96
N ASN A 192 -1.20 -5.50 27.13
CA ASN A 192 0.19 -5.42 27.54
C ASN A 192 0.87 -4.28 26.76
N ALA A 193 1.06 -3.14 27.43
CA ALA A 193 1.72 -1.99 26.82
C ALA A 193 3.09 -2.37 26.24
N ILE A 194 3.43 -1.80 25.08
CA ILE A 194 4.71 -2.06 24.42
C ILE A 194 5.88 -1.73 25.36
N SER A 195 6.93 -2.54 25.30
CA SER A 195 8.11 -2.38 26.14
C SER A 195 9.06 -1.31 25.57
N ASP A 196 9.87 -0.68 26.44
CA ASP A 196 10.96 0.23 26.02
C ASP A 196 11.93 -0.44 25.03
N GLU A 197 12.05 -1.76 25.14
CA GLU A 197 12.89 -2.57 24.30
C GLU A 197 12.32 -2.70 22.88
N PHE A 198 11.03 -2.98 22.75
CA PHE A 198 10.36 -3.00 21.46
C PHE A 198 10.42 -1.61 20.80
N GLU A 199 10.10 -0.58 21.59
CA GLU A 199 10.17 0.83 21.18
C GLU A 199 11.56 1.18 20.61
N SER A 200 12.63 0.90 21.36
CA SER A 200 13.98 1.32 20.98
C SER A 200 14.60 0.51 19.85
N ASN A 201 14.28 -0.78 19.71
CA ASN A 201 14.92 -1.66 18.74
C ASN A 201 14.14 -1.80 17.43
N ILE A 202 12.82 -1.68 17.47
CA ILE A 202 11.96 -1.90 16.28
C ILE A 202 11.38 -0.58 15.79
N LEU A 203 10.64 0.15 16.64
CA LEU A 203 10.00 1.41 16.21
C LEU A 203 11.00 2.56 16.03
N ARG A 204 12.06 2.58 16.86
CA ARG A 204 13.17 3.54 16.82
C ARG A 204 12.74 5.01 16.89
N GLY A 205 11.55 5.27 17.43
CA GLY A 205 10.93 6.61 17.47
C GLY A 205 10.47 7.13 16.11
N GLU A 206 10.45 6.29 15.07
CA GLU A 206 10.01 6.65 13.72
C GLU A 206 8.52 6.33 13.49
N ILE A 207 7.96 5.40 14.26
CA ILE A 207 6.57 4.98 14.18
C ILE A 207 5.93 5.08 15.57
N ASP A 208 4.87 5.88 15.68
CA ASP A 208 3.93 5.81 16.79
C ASP A 208 2.93 4.69 16.50
N LEU A 209 3.15 3.52 17.10
CA LEU A 209 2.38 2.32 16.77
C LEU A 209 0.88 2.47 17.07
N GLU A 210 0.52 3.08 18.20
CA GLU A 210 -0.88 3.24 18.60
C GLU A 210 -1.62 4.17 17.63
N ASN A 211 -1.05 5.34 17.33
CA ASN A 211 -1.66 6.27 16.39
C ASN A 211 -1.71 5.71 14.96
N THR A 212 -0.69 4.95 14.55
CA THR A 212 -0.68 4.29 13.24
C THR A 212 -1.78 3.22 13.12
N LEU A 213 -2.00 2.43 14.18
CA LEU A 213 -3.08 1.45 14.22
C LEU A 213 -4.45 2.13 14.09
N TYR A 214 -4.70 3.22 14.84
CA TYR A 214 -5.96 3.95 14.74
C TYR A 214 -6.12 4.67 13.39
N ALA A 215 -5.06 5.19 12.80
CA ALA A 215 -5.09 5.82 11.48
C ALA A 215 -5.47 4.80 10.38
N MET A 216 -4.83 3.62 10.38
CA MET A 216 -5.19 2.55 9.44
C MET A 216 -6.60 1.99 9.73
N LEU A 217 -6.99 1.89 11.00
CA LEU A 217 -8.33 1.43 11.39
C LEU A 217 -9.40 2.40 10.86
N ALA A 218 -9.16 3.71 10.94
CA ALA A 218 -10.03 4.72 10.38
C ALA A 218 -10.15 4.59 8.86
N ARG A 219 -9.01 4.45 8.16
CA ARG A 219 -8.94 4.31 6.70
C ARG A 219 -9.71 3.07 6.22
N TYR A 220 -9.46 1.91 6.80
CA TYR A 220 -10.11 0.68 6.34
C TYR A 220 -11.56 0.56 6.77
N ASN A 221 -11.96 1.13 7.91
CA ASN A 221 -13.38 1.28 8.22
C ASN A 221 -14.09 2.19 7.21
N LEU A 222 -13.47 3.30 6.78
CA LEU A 222 -14.03 4.15 5.73
C LEU A 222 -14.24 3.36 4.43
N TYR A 223 -13.23 2.60 4.00
CA TYR A 223 -13.28 1.82 2.76
C TYR A 223 -14.24 0.63 2.81
N ALA A 224 -14.42 0.03 3.99
CA ALA A 224 -15.43 -1.01 4.23
C ALA A 224 -16.87 -0.46 4.33
N GLY A 225 -17.04 0.86 4.45
CA GLY A 225 -18.35 1.50 4.65
C GLY A 225 -18.82 1.55 6.11
N ASN A 226 -17.92 1.29 7.07
CA ASN A 226 -18.17 1.31 8.50
C ASN A 226 -18.02 2.74 9.05
N TYR A 227 -18.85 3.67 8.58
CA TYR A 227 -18.64 5.11 8.76
C TYR A 227 -18.58 5.58 10.22
N ASP A 228 -19.43 5.08 11.11
CA ASP A 228 -19.39 5.48 12.53
C ASP A 228 -18.11 4.99 13.23
N ALA A 229 -17.62 3.80 12.86
CA ALA A 229 -16.34 3.27 13.36
C ALA A 229 -15.16 4.06 12.81
N ALA A 230 -15.21 4.45 11.53
CA ALA A 230 -14.20 5.29 10.89
C ALA A 230 -14.06 6.65 11.61
N ILE A 231 -15.19 7.32 11.91
CA ILE A 231 -15.20 8.59 12.67
C ILE A 231 -14.56 8.39 14.05
N THR A 232 -14.92 7.30 14.73
CA THR A 232 -14.43 7.01 16.08
C THR A 232 -12.91 6.81 16.07
N ALA A 233 -12.40 5.95 15.18
CA ALA A 233 -10.97 5.69 15.06
C ALA A 233 -10.19 6.94 14.65
N ALA A 234 -10.67 7.70 13.66
CA ALA A 234 -10.03 8.94 13.21
C ALA A 234 -9.94 10.00 14.32
N SER A 235 -10.97 10.10 15.16
CA SER A 235 -11.01 11.04 16.29
C SER A 235 -10.08 10.65 17.44
N THR A 236 -9.57 9.41 17.46
CA THR A 236 -8.62 8.93 18.48
C THR A 236 -7.17 9.31 18.14
N VAL A 237 -6.86 9.51 16.86
CA VAL A 237 -5.50 9.83 16.40
C VAL A 237 -5.09 11.23 16.87
N ASP A 238 -3.95 11.31 17.54
CA ASP A 238 -3.30 12.56 17.93
C ASP A 238 -2.78 13.29 16.69
N GLN A 239 -3.34 14.48 16.42
CA GLN A 239 -2.98 15.33 15.30
C GLN A 239 -1.53 15.83 15.35
N THR A 240 -0.85 15.70 16.49
CA THR A 240 0.56 16.05 16.67
C THR A 240 1.51 14.85 16.59
N SER A 241 0.98 13.64 16.44
CA SER A 241 1.76 12.43 16.28
C SER A 241 2.21 12.23 14.83
N SER A 242 3.36 11.60 14.65
CA SER A 242 3.97 11.33 13.35
C SER A 242 4.46 9.90 13.28
N SER A 243 4.20 9.25 12.16
CA SER A 243 4.81 7.97 11.79
C SER A 243 5.36 8.05 10.38
N VAL A 244 6.62 7.68 10.21
CA VAL A 244 7.32 7.77 8.93
C VAL A 244 8.08 6.50 8.60
N PHE A 245 8.16 6.22 7.30
CA PHE A 245 9.19 5.37 6.75
C PHE A 245 10.45 6.20 6.52
N SER A 246 11.56 5.80 7.13
CA SER A 246 12.85 6.46 6.95
C SER A 246 13.73 5.73 5.97
N TYR A 247 14.60 6.50 5.31
CA TYR A 247 15.44 6.03 4.21
C TYR A 247 16.90 6.43 4.43
N ASP A 248 17.81 5.71 3.79
CA ASP A 248 19.25 5.97 3.85
C ASP A 248 19.91 5.70 2.49
N SER A 249 21.23 5.90 2.39
CA SER A 249 21.97 5.75 1.13
C SER A 249 21.95 4.36 0.48
N ASN A 250 21.50 3.33 1.20
CA ASN A 250 21.31 1.97 0.66
C ASN A 250 19.82 1.69 0.38
N ASN A 251 18.94 2.20 1.24
CA ASN A 251 17.50 2.06 1.16
C ASN A 251 16.88 3.43 0.85
N LEU A 252 16.97 3.84 -0.42
CA LEU A 252 16.54 5.16 -0.86
C LEU A 252 15.02 5.32 -0.75
N ASN A 253 14.57 6.57 -0.64
CA ASN A 253 13.18 6.95 -0.85
C ASN A 253 12.71 6.40 -2.21
N PRO A 254 11.70 5.51 -2.21
CA PRO A 254 11.35 4.76 -3.39
C PRO A 254 10.78 5.64 -4.50
N ILE A 255 10.10 6.73 -4.18
CA ILE A 255 9.45 7.61 -5.16
C ILE A 255 10.46 8.56 -5.77
N TRP A 256 11.32 9.16 -4.95
CA TRP A 256 12.49 9.90 -5.43
C TRP A 256 13.30 9.04 -6.41
N ASN A 257 13.52 7.77 -6.09
CA ASN A 257 14.27 6.85 -6.95
C ASN A 257 13.58 6.58 -8.31
N ARG A 258 12.26 6.78 -8.43
CA ARG A 258 11.55 6.69 -9.71
C ARG A 258 11.55 7.99 -10.49
N VAL A 259 11.65 9.14 -9.82
CA VAL A 259 11.46 10.45 -10.45
C VAL A 259 12.79 11.15 -10.72
N TYR A 260 13.79 11.00 -9.85
CA TYR A 260 15.04 11.75 -9.93
C TYR A 260 16.28 10.91 -10.23
N TYR A 261 16.31 9.64 -9.82
CA TYR A 261 17.53 8.86 -9.91
C TYR A 261 18.04 8.71 -11.36
N ASN A 262 19.35 8.96 -11.54
CA ASN A 262 20.05 8.96 -12.83
C ASN A 262 19.52 9.93 -13.91
N ASP A 263 18.81 11.00 -13.54
CA ASP A 263 18.23 11.98 -14.49
C ASP A 263 17.35 11.32 -15.57
N ASN A 264 16.69 10.21 -15.24
CA ASN A 264 15.81 9.47 -16.15
C ASN A 264 14.50 9.10 -15.44
N PRO A 265 13.62 10.08 -15.17
CA PRO A 265 12.34 9.87 -14.49
C PRO A 265 11.55 8.78 -15.19
N ASN A 266 11.01 7.83 -14.45
CA ASN A 266 10.03 6.86 -14.94
C ASN A 266 8.66 7.51 -15.17
N PHE A 267 8.28 8.39 -14.25
CA PHE A 267 7.10 9.22 -14.31
C PHE A 267 7.38 10.57 -13.64
N LYS A 268 6.52 11.54 -13.91
CA LYS A 268 6.45 12.83 -13.23
C LYS A 268 5.02 13.13 -12.79
N PRO A 269 4.80 13.94 -11.74
CA PRO A 269 3.49 14.37 -11.32
C PRO A 269 2.80 15.14 -12.44
N ARG A 270 1.48 15.07 -12.49
CA ARG A 270 0.66 15.86 -13.40
C ARG A 270 0.25 17.16 -12.74
N ASP A 271 0.06 18.21 -13.54
CA ASP A 271 -0.56 19.46 -13.09
C ASP A 271 -1.84 19.17 -12.31
N ASN A 272 -2.16 20.05 -11.35
CA ASN A 272 -3.41 19.98 -10.61
C ASN A 272 -3.62 18.63 -9.89
N PHE A 273 -2.53 17.96 -9.48
CA PHE A 273 -2.54 16.61 -8.89
C PHE A 273 -3.22 15.55 -9.78
N GLY A 274 -3.26 15.79 -11.09
CA GLY A 274 -3.94 14.93 -12.04
C GLY A 274 -5.46 15.13 -12.14
N LEU A 275 -6.01 16.12 -11.44
CA LEU A 275 -7.43 16.42 -11.50
C LEU A 275 -7.80 17.20 -12.77
N PRO A 276 -8.99 16.99 -13.35
CA PRO A 276 -9.47 17.76 -14.48
C PRO A 276 -9.71 19.23 -14.09
N ASP A 277 -9.64 20.13 -15.07
CA ASP A 277 -9.80 21.60 -14.92
C ASP A 277 -11.08 22.05 -14.20
N SER A 278 -12.08 21.18 -14.07
CA SER A 278 -13.27 21.45 -13.25
C SER A 278 -12.97 21.55 -11.76
N PHE A 279 -11.87 20.96 -11.29
CA PHE A 279 -11.36 21.12 -9.94
C PHE A 279 -10.35 22.25 -9.92
N VAL A 280 -10.75 23.37 -9.32
CA VAL A 280 -9.94 24.56 -9.18
C VAL A 280 -9.53 24.70 -7.72
N PHE A 281 -8.23 24.76 -7.47
CA PHE A 281 -7.65 25.13 -6.18
C PHE A 281 -7.62 26.65 -6.03
N GLU A 282 -7.70 27.14 -4.79
CA GLU A 282 -7.56 28.56 -4.50
C GLU A 282 -6.13 29.01 -4.82
N GLU A 283 -5.98 30.24 -5.33
CA GLU A 283 -4.65 30.82 -5.55
C GLU A 283 -3.93 30.93 -4.19
N GLY A 284 -2.80 30.23 -4.05
CA GLY A 284 -2.05 30.16 -2.81
C GLY A 284 -2.38 28.97 -1.90
N ASP A 285 -3.13 27.97 -2.38
CA ASP A 285 -3.21 26.67 -1.68
C ASP A 285 -1.79 26.10 -1.49
N GLY A 286 -1.36 26.00 -0.23
CA GLY A 286 0.02 25.69 0.15
C GLY A 286 0.51 24.33 -0.33
N ARG A 287 -0.41 23.40 -0.61
CA ARG A 287 -0.07 22.04 -1.05
C ARG A 287 0.45 21.99 -2.48
N LEU A 288 0.07 22.95 -3.32
CA LEU A 288 0.63 23.06 -4.67
C LEU A 288 2.13 23.29 -4.59
N ASP A 289 2.58 24.28 -3.81
CA ASP A 289 4.00 24.59 -3.63
C ASP A 289 4.73 23.54 -2.77
N PHE A 290 4.02 22.83 -1.89
CA PHE A 290 4.61 21.74 -1.10
C PHE A 290 4.99 20.53 -1.96
N TYR A 291 4.11 20.11 -2.88
CA TYR A 291 4.29 18.87 -3.65
C TYR A 291 4.82 19.08 -5.06
N LEU A 292 4.59 20.24 -5.68
CA LEU A 292 4.83 20.46 -7.10
C LEU A 292 5.86 21.58 -7.32
N ILE A 293 6.77 21.33 -8.25
CA ILE A 293 7.71 22.31 -8.77
C ILE A 293 7.32 22.59 -10.21
N GLY A 294 6.97 23.85 -10.50
CA GLY A 294 6.52 24.28 -11.82
C GLY A 294 7.44 23.84 -12.97
N LEU A 295 6.88 23.11 -13.94
CA LEU A 295 7.54 22.62 -15.14
C LEU A 295 6.61 22.78 -16.36
N ASP A 296 7.03 23.58 -17.34
CA ASP A 296 6.27 23.79 -18.58
C ASP A 296 6.62 22.70 -19.61
N GLU A 297 6.36 21.43 -19.26
CA GLU A 297 6.64 20.27 -20.10
C GLU A 297 5.43 19.36 -20.26
N GLU A 298 5.42 18.60 -21.36
CA GLU A 298 4.46 17.53 -21.60
C GLU A 298 5.16 16.18 -21.55
N ASN A 299 4.45 15.18 -21.04
CA ASN A 299 4.89 13.80 -21.11
C ASN A 299 4.81 13.24 -22.55
N ILE A 300 5.20 11.98 -22.74
CA ILE A 300 5.22 11.34 -24.07
C ILE A 300 3.84 11.26 -24.76
N ASN A 301 2.76 11.40 -24.00
CA ASN A 301 1.37 11.34 -24.42
C ASN A 301 0.66 12.72 -24.37
N GLN A 302 1.43 13.82 -24.36
CA GLN A 302 0.93 15.21 -24.37
C GLN A 302 0.12 15.58 -23.12
N LEU A 303 0.45 14.97 -21.99
CA LEU A 303 -0.08 15.31 -20.69
C LEU A 303 0.89 16.31 -20.01
N PRO A 304 0.46 17.54 -19.67
CA PRO A 304 1.21 18.47 -18.80
C PRO A 304 1.77 17.82 -17.52
N ILE A 305 3.03 18.06 -17.22
CA ILE A 305 3.71 17.45 -16.06
C ILE A 305 4.52 18.48 -15.29
N GLU A 306 4.60 18.26 -13.99
CA GLU A 306 5.35 19.06 -13.02
C GLU A 306 6.62 18.30 -12.55
N ASP A 307 7.50 18.93 -11.78
CA ASP A 307 8.50 18.24 -10.95
C ASP A 307 7.98 18.03 -9.52
N LEU A 308 8.62 17.14 -8.73
CA LEU A 308 8.19 16.83 -7.36
C LEU A 308 8.97 17.59 -6.28
N ALA A 309 8.24 18.05 -5.27
CA ALA A 309 8.78 18.60 -4.02
C ALA A 309 8.38 17.71 -2.81
N GLY A 310 8.56 18.24 -1.60
CA GLY A 310 8.05 17.66 -0.36
C GLY A 310 8.76 16.35 -0.02
N PHE A 311 7.98 15.30 0.31
CA PHE A 311 8.52 13.99 0.72
C PHE A 311 9.31 13.25 -0.37
N PHE A 312 9.49 13.81 -1.56
CA PHE A 312 10.00 13.08 -2.73
C PHE A 312 11.17 13.77 -3.43
N ASP A 313 11.70 14.88 -2.89
CA ASP A 313 12.74 15.68 -3.54
C ASP A 313 14.18 15.35 -3.12
N SER A 314 14.34 14.45 -2.14
CA SER A 314 15.62 13.93 -1.67
C SER A 314 15.61 12.41 -1.53
N ASP A 315 16.78 11.78 -1.73
CA ASP A 315 16.96 10.34 -1.76
C ASP A 315 16.81 9.68 -0.37
N THR A 316 16.89 10.46 0.70
CA THR A 316 16.69 10.01 2.08
C THR A 316 15.53 10.69 2.79
N GLU A 317 14.69 11.45 2.08
CA GLU A 317 13.53 12.10 2.71
C GLU A 317 12.54 11.05 3.17
N SER A 318 12.07 11.13 4.41
CA SER A 318 11.11 10.17 4.95
C SER A 318 9.73 10.34 4.33
N ILE A 319 8.97 9.24 4.22
CA ILE A 319 7.58 9.26 3.72
C ILE A 319 6.64 8.95 4.89
N PRO A 320 5.62 9.79 5.15
CA PRO A 320 4.62 9.52 6.18
C PRO A 320 3.83 8.23 5.92
N VAL A 321 3.55 7.47 6.97
CA VAL A 321 2.66 6.30 6.91
C VAL A 321 1.19 6.74 6.77
N TYR A 322 0.86 7.85 7.44
CA TYR A 322 -0.40 8.58 7.32
C TYR A 322 -0.13 10.07 7.53
N LEU A 323 -1.04 10.92 7.05
CA LEU A 323 -1.03 12.36 7.34
C LEU A 323 -2.13 12.68 8.37
N PRO A 324 -1.89 13.57 9.35
CA PRO A 324 -2.90 13.93 10.35
C PRO A 324 -4.23 14.38 9.73
N ASP A 325 -4.16 15.18 8.66
CA ASP A 325 -5.34 15.71 7.97
C ASP A 325 -6.11 14.66 7.16
N GLU A 326 -5.54 13.48 6.92
CA GLU A 326 -6.31 12.33 6.46
C GLU A 326 -7.46 12.02 7.42
N MET A 327 -7.23 12.14 8.74
CA MET A 327 -8.25 11.83 9.75
C MET A 327 -9.42 12.81 9.67
N ASN A 328 -9.13 14.10 9.48
CA ASN A 328 -10.17 15.12 9.28
C ASN A 328 -10.95 14.86 7.98
N LEU A 329 -10.29 14.45 6.90
CA LEU A 329 -10.96 14.06 5.65
C LEU A 329 -11.81 12.80 5.79
N ILE A 330 -11.36 11.79 6.57
CA ILE A 330 -12.15 10.60 6.88
C ILE A 330 -13.40 10.99 7.68
N ILE A 331 -13.25 11.82 8.72
CA ILE A 331 -14.37 12.30 9.54
C ILE A 331 -15.37 13.07 8.67
N ALA A 332 -14.88 13.97 7.82
CA ALA A 332 -15.72 14.76 6.93
C ALA A 332 -16.56 13.87 6.01
N GLU A 333 -15.90 12.91 5.38
CA GLU A 333 -16.54 12.02 4.42
C GLU A 333 -17.53 11.04 5.07
N ALA A 334 -17.11 10.39 6.15
CA ALA A 334 -17.93 9.42 6.88
C ALA A 334 -19.21 10.07 7.43
N ASN A 335 -19.14 11.33 7.88
CA ASN A 335 -20.33 12.06 8.31
C ASN A 335 -21.37 12.26 7.21
N LEU A 336 -20.95 12.34 5.94
CA LEU A 336 -21.87 12.43 4.80
C LEU A 336 -22.42 11.07 4.35
N ARG A 337 -21.68 9.99 4.58
CA ARG A 337 -22.02 8.65 4.08
C ARG A 337 -22.74 7.76 5.09
N LYS A 338 -22.68 8.07 6.39
CA LYS A 338 -23.43 7.35 7.42
C LYS A 338 -24.94 7.41 7.19
N THR A 339 -25.69 6.50 7.81
CA THR A 339 -27.13 6.32 7.56
C THR A 339 -27.96 7.61 7.68
N SER A 340 -27.55 8.52 8.58
CA SER A 340 -28.11 9.88 8.67
C SER A 340 -27.00 10.90 8.39
N PRO A 341 -26.87 11.41 7.15
CA PRO A 341 -25.84 12.37 6.80
C PRO A 341 -25.88 13.62 7.68
N ASP A 342 -24.71 14.06 8.14
CA ASP A 342 -24.52 15.26 8.94
C ASP A 342 -23.61 16.24 8.19
N THR A 343 -24.22 17.15 7.44
CA THR A 343 -23.47 18.09 6.59
C THR A 343 -22.74 19.16 7.41
N ASN A 344 -23.22 19.49 8.61
CA ASN A 344 -22.53 20.47 9.46
C ASN A 344 -21.24 19.87 10.02
N ALA A 345 -21.32 18.66 10.59
CA ALA A 345 -20.13 17.96 11.07
C ALA A 345 -19.11 17.71 9.95
N ALA A 346 -19.59 17.40 8.74
CA ALA A 346 -18.73 17.23 7.58
C ALA A 346 -18.00 18.53 7.17
N ILE A 347 -18.72 19.65 7.12
CA ILE A 347 -18.13 20.96 6.81
C ILE A 347 -17.16 21.40 7.91
N ASP A 348 -17.48 21.17 9.18
CA ASP A 348 -16.61 21.51 10.30
C ASP A 348 -15.27 20.76 10.19
N ALA A 349 -15.29 19.45 9.94
CA ALA A 349 -14.07 18.66 9.75
C ALA A 349 -13.31 19.03 8.47
N LEU A 350 -14.01 19.28 7.35
CA LEU A 350 -13.38 19.75 6.11
C LEU A 350 -12.68 21.10 6.30
N ASN A 351 -13.27 22.00 7.08
CA ASN A 351 -12.68 23.32 7.36
C ASN A 351 -11.41 23.23 8.21
N LEU A 352 -11.23 22.18 9.01
CA LEU A 352 -9.95 21.95 9.72
C LEU A 352 -8.82 21.82 8.71
N VAL A 353 -9.03 21.05 7.63
CA VAL A 353 -8.04 20.86 6.55
C VAL A 353 -7.87 22.12 5.71
N LEU A 354 -8.97 22.76 5.30
CA LEU A 354 -8.91 23.92 4.42
C LEU A 354 -8.19 25.11 5.07
N THR A 355 -8.42 25.33 6.36
CA THR A 355 -7.94 26.53 7.04
C THR A 355 -6.66 26.31 7.84
N ASP A 356 -6.13 25.09 7.85
CA ASP A 356 -4.86 24.82 8.52
C ASP A 356 -3.71 25.58 7.86
N THR A 357 -2.75 26.00 8.68
CA THR A 357 -1.56 26.77 8.31
C THR A 357 -0.26 26.06 8.68
N ASP A 358 -0.33 24.97 9.45
CA ASP A 358 0.84 24.24 9.96
C ASP A 358 0.41 22.86 10.49
N ASP A 359 1.00 21.79 9.97
CA ASP A 359 0.88 20.44 10.50
C ASP A 359 2.27 19.86 10.82
N ILE A 360 2.32 18.66 11.41
CA ILE A 360 3.60 18.04 11.82
C ILE A 360 4.55 17.76 10.64
N PHE A 361 4.04 17.73 9.41
CA PHE A 361 4.80 17.45 8.19
C PHE A 361 4.96 18.66 7.26
N GLY A 362 4.40 19.82 7.62
CA GLY A 362 4.34 21.01 6.78
C GLY A 362 3.34 20.94 5.61
N VAL A 363 2.44 19.95 5.55
CA VAL A 363 1.38 19.85 4.54
C VAL A 363 0.17 20.62 5.05
N ASN A 364 -0.21 21.72 4.39
CA ASN A 364 -1.38 22.50 4.78
C ASN A 364 -1.95 23.27 3.59
N ALA A 365 -3.27 23.43 3.57
CA ALA A 365 -3.94 24.14 2.49
C ALA A 365 -3.82 25.67 2.65
N ASN A 366 -4.05 26.20 3.86
CA ASN A 366 -4.07 27.63 4.16
C ASN A 366 -4.98 28.45 3.22
N VAL A 367 -6.19 27.93 2.98
CA VAL A 367 -7.20 28.52 2.10
C VAL A 367 -8.46 28.93 2.87
N SER A 368 -9.40 29.55 2.15
CA SER A 368 -10.67 29.96 2.74
C SER A 368 -11.52 28.75 3.17
N PRO A 369 -12.33 28.85 4.24
CA PRO A 369 -13.25 27.78 4.61
C PRO A 369 -14.29 27.53 3.51
N TYR A 370 -14.84 26.33 3.49
CA TYR A 370 -15.84 25.89 2.52
C TYR A 370 -17.02 26.86 2.46
N SER A 371 -17.24 27.43 1.27
CA SER A 371 -18.32 28.37 0.99
C SER A 371 -19.31 27.86 -0.09
N GLY A 372 -19.22 26.58 -0.43
CA GLY A 372 -20.08 25.95 -1.44
C GLY A 372 -21.50 25.66 -0.93
N ALA A 373 -22.26 24.90 -1.72
CA ALA A 373 -23.61 24.52 -1.34
C ALA A 373 -23.59 23.55 -0.14
N ASN A 374 -24.53 23.72 0.79
CA ASN A 374 -24.69 22.82 1.93
C ASN A 374 -25.57 21.62 1.54
N ASP A 375 -25.07 20.80 0.62
CA ASP A 375 -25.65 19.53 0.22
C ASP A 375 -24.56 18.46 0.08
N VAL A 376 -24.95 17.20 0.19
CA VAL A 376 -24.04 16.05 0.28
C VAL A 376 -23.11 15.96 -0.94
N ASP A 377 -23.64 16.15 -2.15
CA ASP A 377 -22.88 15.97 -3.38
C ASP A 377 -21.83 17.09 -3.56
N ALA A 378 -22.19 18.34 -3.24
CA ALA A 378 -21.25 19.45 -3.29
C ALA A 378 -20.10 19.28 -2.29
N ILE A 379 -20.41 18.86 -1.05
CA ILE A 379 -19.39 18.65 -0.02
C ILE A 379 -18.53 17.42 -0.34
N LEU A 380 -19.10 16.32 -0.83
CA LEU A 380 -18.31 15.16 -1.27
C LEU A 380 -17.35 15.50 -2.41
N ASN A 381 -17.76 16.32 -3.38
CA ASN A 381 -16.85 16.78 -4.44
C ASN A 381 -15.70 17.64 -3.88
N GLU A 382 -15.98 18.51 -2.92
CA GLU A 382 -14.93 19.30 -2.26
C GLU A 382 -13.99 18.41 -1.41
N ILE A 383 -14.52 17.42 -0.69
CA ILE A 383 -13.70 16.44 0.04
C ILE A 383 -12.81 15.66 -0.93
N TYR A 384 -13.33 15.19 -2.08
CA TYR A 384 -12.53 14.50 -3.08
C TYR A 384 -11.37 15.38 -3.59
N LYS A 385 -11.65 16.65 -3.90
CA LYS A 385 -10.62 17.62 -4.31
C LYS A 385 -9.51 17.73 -3.27
N ASN A 386 -9.88 17.89 -2.00
CA ASN A 386 -8.93 18.04 -0.91
C ASN A 386 -8.18 16.73 -0.60
N ARG A 387 -8.83 15.57 -0.69
CA ARG A 387 -8.14 14.27 -0.58
C ARG A 387 -7.05 14.08 -1.63
N ARG A 388 -7.28 14.57 -2.85
CA ARG A 388 -6.32 14.46 -3.96
C ARG A 388 -5.11 15.38 -3.82
N ALA A 389 -5.26 16.52 -3.14
CA ALA A 389 -4.15 17.40 -2.80
C ALA A 389 -3.42 16.96 -1.53
N GLU A 390 -4.17 16.67 -0.47
CA GLU A 390 -3.64 16.29 0.84
C GLU A 390 -2.89 14.96 0.78
N LEU A 391 -3.47 13.96 0.12
CA LEU A 391 -2.96 12.60 0.09
C LEU A 391 -2.23 12.32 -1.24
N PHE A 392 -1.66 13.36 -1.86
CA PHE A 392 -1.02 13.24 -3.16
C PHE A 392 0.12 12.21 -3.13
N LEU A 393 0.11 11.28 -4.10
CA LEU A 393 1.09 10.19 -4.21
C LEU A 393 1.22 9.31 -2.95
N THR A 394 0.10 9.07 -2.26
CA THR A 394 0.00 8.10 -1.15
C THR A 394 -0.63 6.76 -1.57
N GLY A 395 -0.97 6.60 -2.85
CA GLY A 395 -1.58 5.38 -3.40
C GLY A 395 -3.10 5.28 -3.26
N ASN A 396 -3.76 6.34 -2.77
CA ASN A 396 -5.20 6.35 -2.50
C ASN A 396 -6.07 6.81 -3.68
N SER A 397 -5.49 7.42 -4.71
CA SER A 397 -6.23 8.11 -5.79
C SER A 397 -7.16 7.21 -6.59
N LEU A 398 -6.73 5.98 -6.89
CA LEU A 398 -7.52 5.02 -7.65
C LEU A 398 -8.73 4.52 -6.83
N GLU A 399 -8.55 4.27 -5.53
CA GLU A 399 -9.64 3.97 -4.59
C GLU A 399 -10.63 5.12 -4.45
N ASP A 400 -10.11 6.32 -4.22
CA ASP A 400 -10.93 7.51 -4.05
C ASP A 400 -11.71 7.83 -5.33
N SER A 401 -11.09 7.68 -6.51
CA SER A 401 -11.77 7.88 -7.80
C SER A 401 -13.03 7.00 -7.91
N ARG A 402 -12.93 5.72 -7.58
CA ARG A 402 -14.10 4.82 -7.58
C ARG A 402 -15.12 5.18 -6.50
N ARG A 403 -14.65 5.35 -5.26
CA ARG A 403 -15.52 5.54 -4.08
C ARG A 403 -16.29 6.86 -4.11
N PHE A 404 -15.72 7.90 -4.72
CA PHE A 404 -16.40 9.17 -4.98
C PHE A 404 -17.24 9.18 -6.27
N GLY A 405 -17.36 8.03 -6.96
CA GLY A 405 -18.20 7.92 -8.15
C GLY A 405 -17.71 8.79 -9.31
N ARG A 406 -16.38 9.01 -9.41
CA ARG A 406 -15.79 9.67 -10.57
C ARG A 406 -16.05 8.83 -11.83
N PRO A 407 -16.09 9.45 -13.02
CA PRO A 407 -16.46 8.76 -14.25
C PRO A 407 -15.70 7.44 -14.47
N GLU A 408 -16.44 6.41 -14.86
CA GLU A 408 -15.88 5.12 -15.23
C GLU A 408 -15.02 5.23 -16.50
N PRO A 409 -13.89 4.50 -16.58
CA PRO A 409 -13.05 4.47 -17.78
C PRO A 409 -13.79 3.82 -18.95
N THR A 410 -13.43 4.19 -20.17
CA THR A 410 -13.85 3.42 -21.34
C THR A 410 -12.88 2.27 -21.59
N PRO A 411 -13.31 1.16 -22.23
CA PRO A 411 -12.41 0.04 -22.58
C PRO A 411 -11.41 0.40 -23.69
N THR A 412 -11.30 1.68 -24.07
CA THR A 412 -10.45 2.16 -25.15
C THR A 412 -9.06 2.47 -24.61
N SER A 413 -8.06 1.75 -25.10
CA SER A 413 -6.65 2.06 -24.84
C SER A 413 -6.24 3.38 -25.52
N GLY A 414 -5.34 4.13 -24.90
CA GLY A 414 -4.83 5.43 -25.34
C GLY A 414 -5.80 6.59 -25.09
N ASN A 415 -6.78 6.45 -24.19
CA ASN A 415 -7.64 7.57 -23.80
C ASN A 415 -7.06 8.35 -22.61
N TYR A 416 -6.44 9.49 -22.92
CA TYR A 416 -5.79 10.35 -21.92
C TYR A 416 -6.70 11.50 -21.42
N THR A 417 -7.96 11.55 -21.87
CA THR A 417 -8.92 12.60 -21.45
C THR A 417 -9.77 12.18 -20.24
N GLU A 418 -9.70 10.91 -19.84
CA GLU A 418 -10.43 10.34 -18.71
C GLU A 418 -9.63 10.47 -17.40
N GLU A 419 -10.33 10.69 -16.28
CA GLU A 419 -9.74 10.83 -14.94
C GLU A 419 -9.07 9.55 -14.42
N ARG A 420 -9.47 8.39 -14.94
CA ARG A 420 -8.80 7.10 -14.74
C ARG A 420 -8.99 6.25 -16.00
N ASN A 421 -8.11 5.27 -16.21
CA ASN A 421 -8.19 4.37 -17.36
C ASN A 421 -8.57 2.92 -17.02
N ARG A 422 -8.67 2.59 -15.72
CA ARG A 422 -9.12 1.30 -15.18
C ARG A 422 -9.73 1.45 -13.80
N ASN A 423 -10.57 0.49 -13.45
CA ASN A 423 -11.10 0.33 -12.11
C ASN A 423 -10.27 -0.61 -11.26
N PHE A 424 -9.84 -1.75 -11.78
CA PHE A 424 -9.03 -2.70 -11.04
C PHE A 424 -7.98 -3.32 -11.96
N TYR A 425 -6.92 -3.86 -11.38
CA TYR A 425 -5.86 -4.50 -12.15
C TYR A 425 -6.17 -5.97 -12.45
N PRO A 426 -5.70 -6.50 -13.59
CA PRO A 426 -5.72 -7.93 -13.85
C PRO A 426 -4.81 -8.68 -12.87
N TYR A 427 -5.14 -9.94 -12.59
CA TYR A 427 -4.36 -10.77 -11.68
C TYR A 427 -3.05 -11.21 -12.34
N PRO A 428 -1.90 -11.17 -11.64
CA PRO A 428 -0.63 -11.56 -12.22
C PRO A 428 -0.63 -12.99 -12.76
N VAL A 429 0.08 -13.21 -13.87
CA VAL A 429 0.20 -14.54 -14.48
C VAL A 429 0.82 -15.55 -13.52
N THR A 430 1.75 -15.10 -12.67
CA THR A 430 2.37 -15.95 -11.65
C THR A 430 1.37 -16.44 -10.60
N GLU A 431 0.39 -15.63 -10.23
CA GLU A 431 -0.68 -16.06 -9.32
C GLU A 431 -1.59 -17.06 -10.04
N ARG A 432 -2.02 -16.71 -11.25
CA ARG A 432 -2.91 -17.52 -12.09
C ARG A 432 -2.38 -18.93 -12.37
N ASP A 433 -1.08 -19.05 -12.58
CA ASP A 433 -0.43 -20.33 -12.88
C ASP A 433 -0.26 -21.22 -11.63
N ASN A 434 -0.22 -20.64 -10.43
CA ASN A 434 0.07 -21.36 -9.18
C ASN A 434 -1.16 -21.52 -8.27
N ASN A 435 -2.18 -20.68 -8.41
CA ASN A 435 -3.39 -20.71 -7.62
C ASN A 435 -4.62 -20.91 -8.51
N THR A 436 -5.18 -22.11 -8.46
CA THR A 436 -6.37 -22.49 -9.22
C THR A 436 -7.65 -21.73 -8.82
N ASN A 437 -7.63 -21.02 -7.70
CA ASN A 437 -8.71 -20.14 -7.25
C ASN A 437 -8.61 -18.71 -7.80
N THR A 438 -7.57 -18.40 -8.60
CA THR A 438 -7.40 -17.05 -9.18
C THR A 438 -8.61 -16.66 -10.02
N PRO A 439 -9.25 -15.51 -9.75
CA PRO A 439 -10.44 -15.07 -10.48
C PRO A 439 -10.16 -14.72 -11.94
N ASP A 440 -11.23 -14.53 -12.70
CA ASP A 440 -11.14 -13.86 -14.01
C ASP A 440 -10.67 -12.42 -13.80
N ASP A 441 -9.95 -11.86 -14.80
CA ASP A 441 -9.53 -10.46 -14.72
C ASP A 441 -10.73 -9.52 -14.66
N PRO A 442 -10.65 -8.44 -13.85
CA PRO A 442 -11.71 -7.43 -13.79
C PRO A 442 -12.02 -6.84 -15.16
N ALA A 443 -13.29 -6.46 -15.35
CA ALA A 443 -13.67 -5.66 -16.51
C ALA A 443 -13.06 -4.25 -16.41
N ILE A 444 -12.86 -3.62 -17.57
CA ILE A 444 -12.43 -2.22 -17.66
C ILE A 444 -13.60 -1.31 -17.33
#